data_AF-A0AB74H4G0-F1
#
_entry.id   AF-A0AB74H4G0-F1
#
_cell.length_a   1.000
_cell.length_b   1.000
_cell.length_c   1.000
_cell.angle_alpha   90.00
_cell.angle_beta   90.00
_cell.angle_gamma   90.00
#
_symmetry.space_group_name_H-M   'P 1'
#
loop_
_entity.id
_entity.type
_entity.pdbx_description
1 polymer ?
#
loop_
_entity_poly.entity_id
_entity_poly.type
_entity_poly.pdbx_seq_one_letter_code
_entity_poly.pdbx_strand_id
1 'polypeptide(L)'
;MKDRDINVSELSPLLFENLSGISYLNAIFLKRMSRYLQRKILVRLAILSVLFGIELLFLLFFKEKINIPMNEHSFSKFLFLSAVPGYLIYIGESYSKFCFYHLDRPLLRYNFYRERENILATLKIRFLYSIKLNFPIFVALNICFGTYYFNFFTPKIDQIIILVITQAISMILFSFYFLYLYFLLQPFTEGLKSKSAMYNILTFIIYYMGYQLFTFTKSITMPILLVSLGIIVVILIIGYLAVVVFAPKTFRLKS
;
A
#
# COMPACT_ATOMS: atom_id res chain seq x y z
N MET A 1 -11.62 -25.62 1.74
CA MET A 1 -12.21 -24.98 0.54
C MET A 1 -12.88 -26.09 -0.24
N LYS A 2 -14.19 -26.00 -0.51
CA LYS A 2 -14.87 -26.98 -1.37
C LYS A 2 -14.51 -26.59 -2.80
N ASP A 3 -13.76 -27.45 -3.51
CA ASP A 3 -13.45 -27.26 -4.93
C ASP A 3 -14.77 -27.18 -5.70
N ARG A 4 -15.08 -25.97 -6.17
CA ARG A 4 -16.00 -25.80 -7.28
C ARG A 4 -15.09 -25.51 -8.45
N ASP A 5 -14.95 -26.49 -9.34
CA ASP A 5 -14.30 -26.30 -10.63
C ASP A 5 -15.03 -25.16 -11.34
N ILE A 6 -14.32 -24.05 -11.55
CA ILE A 6 -14.86 -22.91 -12.27
C ILE A 6 -14.82 -23.30 -13.74
N ASN A 7 -15.98 -23.26 -14.39
CA ASN A 7 -16.08 -23.44 -15.82
C ASN A 7 -15.34 -22.28 -16.50
N VAL A 8 -14.26 -22.58 -17.21
CA VAL A 8 -13.39 -21.58 -17.87
C VAL A 8 -14.19 -20.75 -18.91
N SER A 9 -15.36 -21.24 -19.33
CA SER A 9 -16.31 -20.55 -20.20
C SER A 9 -17.03 -19.34 -19.57
N GLU A 10 -17.10 -19.22 -18.24
CA GLU A 10 -17.64 -18.02 -17.56
C GLU A 10 -16.59 -16.89 -17.45
N LEU A 11 -15.37 -17.13 -17.96
CA LEU A 11 -14.30 -16.16 -17.98
C LEU A 11 -14.59 -15.15 -19.11
N SER A 12 -15.23 -14.02 -18.77
CA SER A 12 -15.42 -12.85 -19.68
C SER A 12 -14.32 -12.75 -20.76
N PRO A 13 -14.56 -13.22 -22.00
CA PRO A 13 -13.51 -13.47 -22.99
C PRO A 13 -12.69 -12.22 -23.29
N LEU A 14 -13.39 -11.08 -23.38
CA LEU A 14 -12.85 -9.75 -23.64
C LEU A 14 -11.77 -9.26 -22.67
N LEU A 15 -11.74 -9.73 -21.42
CA LEU A 15 -10.76 -9.28 -20.41
C LEU A 15 -9.41 -10.00 -20.54
N PHE A 16 -9.38 -11.11 -21.29
CA PHE A 16 -8.22 -12.00 -21.39
C PHE A 16 -7.75 -12.26 -22.82
N GLU A 17 -8.56 -11.96 -23.83
CA GLU A 17 -8.26 -12.16 -25.26
C GLU A 17 -6.91 -11.57 -25.70
N ASN A 18 -6.49 -10.45 -25.11
CA ASN A 18 -5.24 -9.76 -25.47
C ASN A 18 -4.07 -10.07 -24.52
N LEU A 19 -4.25 -10.96 -23.54
CA LEU A 19 -3.21 -11.30 -22.57
C LEU A 19 -2.59 -12.66 -22.92
N SER A 20 -1.26 -12.71 -23.00
CA SER A 20 -0.51 -13.94 -23.22
C SER A 20 0.48 -14.21 -22.07
N GLY A 21 0.92 -15.47 -21.96
CA GLY A 21 1.96 -15.89 -21.02
C GLY A 21 1.66 -15.55 -19.56
N ILE A 22 2.61 -14.89 -18.91
CA ILE A 22 2.56 -14.58 -17.47
C ILE A 22 1.52 -13.51 -17.12
N SER A 23 1.20 -12.64 -18.07
CA SER A 23 0.16 -11.63 -17.89
C SER A 23 -1.22 -12.30 -17.76
N TYR A 24 -1.50 -13.28 -18.62
CA TYR A 24 -2.72 -14.10 -18.56
C TYR A 24 -2.80 -14.90 -17.24
N LEU A 25 -1.69 -15.54 -16.86
CA LEU A 25 -1.62 -16.33 -15.63
C LEU A 25 -1.90 -15.49 -14.37
N ASN A 26 -1.26 -14.32 -14.23
CA ASN A 26 -1.54 -13.40 -13.12
C ASN A 26 -3.00 -12.91 -13.15
N ALA A 27 -3.55 -12.62 -14.33
CA ALA A 27 -4.92 -12.14 -14.45
C ALA A 27 -5.95 -13.20 -13.99
N ILE A 28 -5.80 -14.47 -14.39
CA ILE A 28 -6.66 -15.56 -13.91
C ILE A 28 -6.51 -15.74 -12.40
N PHE A 29 -5.27 -15.78 -11.91
CA PHE A 29 -4.99 -15.95 -10.49
C PHE A 29 -5.67 -14.86 -9.66
N LEU A 30 -5.52 -13.60 -10.05
CA LEU A 30 -6.10 -12.46 -9.35
C LEU A 30 -7.63 -12.45 -9.47
N LYS A 31 -8.21 -12.87 -10.60
CA LYS A 31 -9.67 -13.04 -10.74
C LYS A 31 -10.18 -14.13 -9.79
N ARG A 32 -9.53 -15.29 -9.74
CA ARG A 32 -9.91 -16.42 -8.86
C ARG A 32 -9.79 -16.05 -7.38
N MET A 33 -8.70 -15.39 -6.99
CA MET A 33 -8.41 -15.03 -5.60
C MET A 33 -8.99 -13.67 -5.17
N SER A 34 -9.65 -12.95 -6.07
CA SER A 34 -10.22 -11.63 -5.83
C SER A 34 -11.12 -11.59 -4.59
N ARG A 35 -12.02 -12.56 -4.42
CA ARG A 35 -12.93 -12.62 -3.27
C ARG A 35 -12.19 -12.73 -1.94
N TYR A 36 -11.10 -13.49 -1.89
CA TYR A 36 -10.29 -13.63 -0.69
C TYR A 36 -9.55 -12.32 -0.36
N LEU A 37 -8.96 -11.68 -1.36
CA LEU A 37 -8.28 -10.39 -1.20
C LEU A 37 -9.26 -9.28 -0.82
N GLN A 38 -10.42 -9.21 -1.47
CA GLN A 38 -11.51 -8.29 -1.15
C GLN A 38 -12.03 -8.49 0.27
N ARG A 39 -12.15 -9.72 0.77
CA ARG A 39 -12.55 -9.97 2.16
C ARG A 39 -11.56 -9.35 3.15
N LYS A 40 -10.25 -9.38 2.87
CA LYS A 40 -9.24 -8.71 3.72
C LYS A 40 -9.36 -7.18 3.68
N ILE A 41 -9.82 -6.61 2.56
CA ILE A 41 -10.11 -5.17 2.44
C ILE A 41 -11.40 -4.83 3.20
N LEU A 42 -12.46 -5.64 3.08
CA LEU A 42 -13.71 -5.44 3.79
C LEU A 42 -13.52 -5.41 5.32
N VAL A 43 -12.66 -6.27 5.87
CA VAL A 43 -12.32 -6.23 7.30
C VAL A 43 -11.68 -4.89 7.69
N ARG A 44 -10.77 -4.36 6.87
CA ARG A 44 -10.13 -3.05 7.12
C ARG A 44 -11.13 -1.90 7.01
N LEU A 45 -12.02 -1.96 6.02
CA LEU A 45 -13.09 -0.98 5.87
C LEU A 45 -14.06 -1.03 7.05
N ALA A 46 -14.37 -2.20 7.59
CA ALA A 46 -15.20 -2.34 8.78
C ALA A 46 -14.51 -1.72 10.02
N ILE A 47 -13.20 -1.90 10.17
CA ILE A 47 -12.43 -1.23 11.23
C ILE A 47 -12.49 0.30 11.05
N LEU A 48 -12.28 0.78 9.82
CA LEU A 48 -12.37 2.21 9.53
C LEU A 48 -13.76 2.78 9.75
N SER A 49 -14.83 2.05 9.40
CA SER A 49 -16.20 2.52 9.65
C SER A 49 -16.50 2.63 11.15
N VAL A 50 -15.97 1.72 11.97
CA VAL A 50 -16.10 1.81 13.43
C VAL A 50 -15.32 3.01 13.97
N LEU A 51 -14.07 3.20 13.54
CA LEU A 51 -13.26 4.36 13.94
C LEU A 51 -13.91 5.69 13.53
N PHE A 52 -14.46 5.74 12.32
CA PHE A 52 -15.20 6.90 11.83
C PHE A 52 -16.48 7.16 12.63
N GLY A 53 -17.22 6.11 12.99
CA GLY A 53 -18.38 6.23 13.88
C GLY A 53 -18.01 6.81 15.26
N ILE A 54 -16.88 6.39 15.82
CA ILE A 54 -16.35 6.94 17.07
C ILE A 54 -15.98 8.41 16.90
N GLU A 55 -15.31 8.77 15.80
CA GLU A 55 -14.96 10.15 15.47
C GLU A 55 -16.21 11.04 15.38
N LEU A 56 -17.26 10.58 14.69
CA LEU A 56 -18.52 11.32 14.58
C LEU A 56 -19.20 11.50 15.93
N LEU A 57 -19.29 10.46 16.75
CA LEU A 57 -19.84 10.57 18.11
C LEU A 57 -19.03 11.56 18.95
N PHE A 58 -17.70 11.51 18.85
CA PHE A 58 -16.82 12.45 19.54
C PHE A 58 -17.08 13.90 19.11
N LEU A 59 -17.21 14.14 17.80
CA LEU A 59 -17.54 15.47 17.26
C LEU A 59 -18.92 15.95 17.73
N LEU A 60 -19.92 15.07 17.82
CA LEU A 60 -21.27 15.44 18.27
C LEU A 60 -21.31 15.87 19.74
N PHE A 61 -20.60 15.16 20.63
CA PHE A 61 -20.69 15.39 22.08
C PHE A 61 -19.62 16.34 22.66
N PHE A 62 -18.46 16.45 22.00
CA PHE A 62 -17.29 17.11 22.59
C PHE A 62 -16.73 18.27 21.75
N LYS A 63 -17.20 18.51 20.53
CA LYS A 63 -16.65 19.55 19.65
C LYS A 63 -16.61 20.93 20.32
N GLU A 64 -17.71 21.36 20.94
CA GLU A 64 -17.79 22.69 21.59
C GLU A 64 -16.91 22.79 22.85
N LYS A 65 -16.54 21.67 23.46
CA LYS A 65 -15.68 21.60 24.65
C LYS A 65 -14.20 21.61 24.30
N ILE A 66 -13.85 21.46 23.02
CA ILE A 66 -12.48 21.31 22.56
C ILE A 66 -12.03 22.63 21.92
N ASN A 67 -11.20 23.37 22.65
CA ASN A 67 -10.39 24.43 22.07
C ASN A 67 -9.05 23.83 21.65
N ILE A 68 -8.92 23.43 20.38
CA ILE A 68 -7.61 23.08 19.82
C ILE A 68 -6.86 24.39 19.57
N PRO A 69 -5.75 24.66 20.29
CA PRO A 69 -4.94 25.84 19.99
C PRO A 69 -4.34 25.71 18.58
N MET A 70 -4.95 26.42 17.64
CA MET A 70 -4.48 26.50 16.26
C MET A 70 -3.23 27.39 16.21
N ASN A 71 -2.09 26.77 15.96
CA ASN A 71 -0.86 27.45 15.57
C ASN A 71 -0.58 27.27 14.08
N GLU A 72 0.39 28.02 13.56
CA GLU A 72 0.83 27.96 12.16
C GLU A 72 1.25 26.55 11.69
N HIS A 73 1.64 25.66 12.60
CA HIS A 73 2.04 24.29 12.30
C HIS A 73 0.93 23.24 12.45
N SER A 74 -0.28 23.63 12.90
CA SER A 74 -1.35 22.69 13.21
C SER A 74 -1.77 21.88 11.98
N PHE A 75 -1.83 22.52 10.81
CA PHE A 75 -2.18 21.83 9.57
C PHE A 75 -1.06 20.89 9.11
N SER A 76 0.22 21.24 9.28
CA SER A 76 1.35 20.35 8.96
C SER A 76 1.35 19.09 9.84
N LYS A 77 1.06 19.25 11.14
CA LYS A 77 0.93 18.14 12.09
C LYS A 77 -0.21 17.22 11.70
N PHE A 78 -1.35 17.80 11.33
CA PHE A 78 -2.51 17.05 10.86
C PHE A 78 -2.22 16.27 9.57
N LEU A 79 -1.58 16.90 8.57
CA LEU A 79 -1.20 16.20 7.34
C LEU A 79 -0.28 15.02 7.62
N PHE A 80 0.74 15.20 8.46
CA PHE A 80 1.63 14.11 8.87
C PHE A 80 0.85 12.97 9.55
N LEU A 81 0.01 13.30 10.54
CA LEU A 81 -0.82 12.32 11.25
C LEU A 81 -1.77 11.58 10.31
N SER A 82 -2.25 12.25 9.26
CA SER A 82 -3.11 11.62 8.26
C SER A 82 -2.37 10.57 7.42
N ALA A 83 -1.09 10.78 7.13
CA ALA A 83 -0.30 9.91 6.24
C ALA A 83 0.14 8.59 6.91
N VAL A 84 0.45 8.65 8.21
CA VAL A 84 1.05 7.55 8.99
C VAL A 84 0.17 6.29 9.06
N PRO A 85 -1.16 6.36 9.26
CA PRO A 85 -2.02 5.19 9.35
C PRO A 85 -2.01 4.30 8.12
N GLY A 86 -1.64 4.84 6.94
CA GLY A 86 -1.49 4.06 5.71
C GLY A 86 -0.61 2.82 5.90
N TYR A 87 0.40 2.89 6.75
CA TYR A 87 1.28 1.76 7.06
C TYR A 87 0.51 0.53 7.59
N LEU A 88 -0.38 0.76 8.56
CA LEU A 88 -1.10 -0.31 9.24
C LEU A 88 -2.28 -0.82 8.42
N ILE A 89 -2.86 0.06 7.61
CA ILE A 89 -4.14 -0.18 6.98
C ILE A 89 -3.96 -0.75 5.57
N TYR A 90 -3.02 -0.25 4.77
CA TYR A 90 -2.83 -0.78 3.41
C TYR A 90 -2.27 -2.20 3.40
N ILE A 91 -2.66 -3.02 2.42
CA ILE A 91 -2.45 -4.49 2.45
C ILE A 91 -1.04 -4.95 2.00
N GLY A 92 -0.12 -4.01 1.75
CA GLY A 92 1.12 -4.22 0.98
C GLY A 92 1.86 -5.55 1.24
N GLU A 93 2.40 -5.74 2.45
CA GLU A 93 3.16 -6.96 2.78
C GLU A 93 2.30 -8.23 2.69
N SER A 94 1.07 -8.19 3.24
CA SER A 94 0.17 -9.35 3.21
C SER A 94 -0.18 -9.76 1.79
N TYR A 95 -0.26 -8.81 0.85
CA TYR A 95 -0.53 -9.08 -0.55
C TYR A 95 0.67 -9.71 -1.25
N SER A 96 1.88 -9.16 -1.10
CA SER A 96 3.09 -9.76 -1.68
C SER A 96 3.34 -11.17 -1.15
N LYS A 97 3.16 -11.39 0.16
CA LYS A 97 3.26 -12.73 0.78
C LYS A 97 2.21 -13.71 0.23
N PHE A 98 0.99 -13.23 0.01
CA PHE A 98 -0.10 -14.03 -0.56
C PHE A 98 0.21 -14.48 -1.99
N CYS A 99 0.67 -13.56 -2.84
CA CYS A 99 1.07 -13.86 -4.22
C CYS A 99 2.25 -14.83 -4.27
N PHE A 100 3.23 -14.67 -3.37
CA PHE A 100 4.35 -15.61 -3.29
C PHE A 100 3.87 -17.03 -3.01
N TYR A 101 3.03 -17.21 -1.99
CA TYR A 101 2.62 -18.53 -1.54
C TYR A 101 1.75 -19.28 -2.56
N HIS A 102 0.83 -18.56 -3.22
CA HIS A 102 -0.17 -19.19 -4.08
C HIS A 102 0.15 -19.13 -5.57
N LEU A 103 1.11 -18.31 -6.01
CA LEU A 103 1.47 -18.17 -7.42
C LEU A 103 2.97 -18.31 -7.66
N ASP A 104 3.82 -17.55 -6.95
CA ASP A 104 5.24 -17.48 -7.34
C ASP A 104 6.05 -18.70 -6.95
N ARG A 105 5.78 -19.30 -5.79
CA ARG A 105 6.58 -20.42 -5.27
C ARG A 105 6.83 -21.52 -6.30
N PRO A 106 5.81 -22.05 -7.02
CA PRO A 106 6.05 -23.02 -8.08
C PRO A 106 6.70 -22.40 -9.32
N LEU A 107 6.32 -21.17 -9.71
CA LEU A 107 6.79 -20.53 -10.94
C LEU A 107 8.27 -20.14 -10.89
N LEU A 108 8.78 -19.76 -9.72
CA LEU A 108 10.18 -19.38 -9.48
C LEU A 108 11.20 -20.49 -9.76
N ARG A 109 10.74 -21.75 -9.87
CA ARG A 109 11.56 -22.89 -10.26
C ARG A 109 11.87 -22.90 -11.75
N TYR A 110 11.08 -22.21 -12.56
CA TYR A 110 11.22 -22.19 -14.02
C TYR A 110 11.99 -20.96 -14.50
N ASN A 111 12.85 -21.13 -15.50
CA ASN A 111 13.66 -20.05 -16.06
C ASN A 111 12.84 -18.96 -16.74
N PHE A 112 11.79 -19.34 -17.49
CA PHE A 112 10.94 -18.39 -18.20
C PHE A 112 10.35 -17.33 -17.25
N TYR A 113 9.96 -17.73 -16.04
CA TYR A 113 9.39 -16.81 -15.05
C TYR A 113 10.40 -15.78 -14.52
N ARG A 114 11.69 -16.09 -14.60
CA ARG A 114 12.79 -15.25 -14.12
C ARG A 114 13.39 -14.36 -15.21
N GLU A 115 12.82 -14.39 -16.41
CA GLU A 115 13.20 -13.48 -17.49
C GLU A 115 12.78 -12.05 -17.15
N ARG A 116 13.59 -11.08 -17.60
CA ARG A 116 13.39 -9.66 -17.28
C ARG A 116 11.99 -9.16 -17.67
N GLU A 117 11.54 -9.50 -18.88
CA GLU A 117 10.24 -9.07 -19.41
C GLU A 117 9.10 -9.57 -18.52
N ASN A 118 9.18 -10.83 -18.11
CA ASN A 118 8.21 -11.53 -17.28
C ASN A 118 8.15 -11.01 -15.84
N ILE A 119 9.31 -10.69 -15.25
CA ILE A 119 9.39 -10.04 -13.93
C ILE A 119 8.74 -8.66 -13.98
N LEU A 120 9.06 -7.85 -15.00
CA LEU A 120 8.52 -6.51 -15.15
C LEU A 120 7.01 -6.51 -15.41
N ALA A 121 6.53 -7.43 -16.24
CA ALA A 121 5.10 -7.63 -16.46
C ALA A 121 4.39 -7.99 -15.15
N THR A 122 4.95 -8.92 -14.38
CA THR A 122 4.41 -9.32 -13.07
C THR A 122 4.39 -8.16 -12.09
N LEU A 123 5.47 -7.37 -12.01
CA LEU A 123 5.55 -6.17 -11.18
C LEU A 123 4.43 -5.19 -11.52
N LYS A 124 4.26 -4.85 -12.81
CA LYS A 124 3.26 -3.89 -13.28
C LYS A 124 1.84 -4.35 -12.93
N ILE A 125 1.52 -5.61 -13.22
CA ILE A 125 0.19 -6.18 -12.94
C ILE A 125 -0.10 -6.14 -11.45
N ARG A 126 0.86 -6.56 -10.63
CA ARG A 126 0.68 -6.61 -9.17
C ARG A 126 0.59 -5.25 -8.54
N PHE A 127 1.36 -4.30 -9.03
CA PHE A 127 1.29 -2.92 -8.58
C PHE A 127 -0.11 -2.34 -8.84
N LEU A 128 -0.58 -2.40 -10.10
CA LEU A 128 -1.89 -1.86 -10.46
C LEU A 128 -3.01 -2.53 -9.67
N TYR A 129 -2.91 -3.86 -9.45
CA TYR A 129 -3.89 -4.57 -8.64
C TYR A 129 -3.82 -4.19 -7.15
N SER A 130 -2.63 -3.97 -6.59
CA SER A 130 -2.44 -3.49 -5.22
C SER A 130 -3.08 -2.11 -5.02
N ILE A 131 -2.88 -1.19 -5.96
CA ILE A 131 -3.55 0.12 -5.96
C ILE A 131 -5.06 -0.05 -6.03
N LYS A 132 -5.57 -0.91 -6.93
CA LYS A 132 -7.01 -1.19 -7.04
C LYS A 132 -7.61 -1.72 -5.73
N LEU A 133 -6.89 -2.60 -5.02
CA LEU A 133 -7.32 -3.13 -3.72
C LEU A 133 -7.30 -2.06 -2.62
N ASN A 134 -6.29 -1.19 -2.63
CA ASN A 134 -6.13 -0.15 -1.61
C ASN A 134 -6.99 1.10 -1.87
N PHE A 135 -7.52 1.28 -3.09
CA PHE A 135 -8.31 2.45 -3.46
C PHE A 135 -9.55 2.69 -2.57
N PRO A 136 -10.37 1.67 -2.23
CA PRO A 136 -11.48 1.87 -1.28
C PRO A 136 -11.03 2.34 0.10
N ILE A 137 -9.87 1.86 0.57
CA ILE A 137 -9.27 2.29 1.84
C ILE A 137 -8.84 3.76 1.75
N PHE A 138 -8.19 4.13 0.64
CA PHE A 138 -7.80 5.51 0.37
C PHE A 138 -9.02 6.45 0.40
N VAL A 139 -10.13 6.07 -0.24
CA VAL A 139 -11.37 6.85 -0.21
C VAL A 139 -11.90 6.98 1.23
N ALA A 140 -11.96 5.88 1.97
CA ALA A 140 -12.43 5.89 3.36
C ALA A 140 -11.56 6.79 4.26
N LEU A 141 -10.24 6.73 4.13
CA LEU A 141 -9.33 7.60 4.89
C LEU A 141 -9.50 9.08 4.53
N ASN A 142 -9.69 9.40 3.25
CA ASN A 142 -9.97 10.79 2.84
C ASN A 142 -11.30 11.29 3.39
N ILE A 143 -12.31 10.44 3.52
CA ILE A 143 -13.58 10.81 4.16
C ILE A 143 -13.38 11.08 5.66
N CYS A 144 -12.65 10.20 6.37
CA CYS A 144 -12.38 10.39 7.81
C CYS A 144 -11.58 11.67 8.05
N PHE A 145 -10.40 11.79 7.43
CA PHE A 145 -9.56 12.98 7.62
C PHE A 145 -10.17 14.24 7.02
N GLY A 146 -10.92 14.14 5.93
CA GLY A 146 -11.67 15.27 5.39
C GLY A 146 -12.72 15.78 6.39
N THR A 147 -13.48 14.88 7.01
CA THR A 147 -14.46 15.23 8.04
C THR A 147 -13.80 15.92 9.24
N TYR A 148 -12.67 15.39 9.72
CA TYR A 148 -11.87 16.05 10.75
C TYR A 148 -11.43 17.45 10.30
N TYR A 149 -10.89 17.57 9.08
CA TYR A 149 -10.40 18.83 8.54
C TYR A 149 -11.49 19.90 8.49
N PHE A 150 -12.66 19.59 7.93
CA PHE A 150 -13.78 20.53 7.83
C PHE A 150 -14.34 20.98 9.19
N ASN A 151 -14.14 20.19 10.25
CA ASN A 151 -14.64 20.54 11.58
C ASN A 151 -13.68 21.40 12.41
N PHE A 152 -12.37 21.28 12.18
CA PHE A 152 -11.34 21.94 13.02
C PHE A 152 -10.49 22.98 12.28
N PHE A 153 -10.51 23.01 10.95
CA PHE A 153 -9.76 23.95 10.14
C PHE A 153 -10.69 24.80 9.28
N THR A 154 -10.24 26.02 8.96
CA THR A 154 -10.90 26.84 7.95
C THR A 154 -10.67 26.22 6.57
N PRO A 155 -11.72 25.86 5.82
CA PRO A 155 -11.56 25.19 4.53
C PRO A 155 -10.81 26.06 3.53
N LYS A 156 -9.70 25.53 3.00
CA LYS A 156 -8.96 26.13 1.88
C LYS A 156 -8.67 25.07 0.83
N ILE A 157 -8.83 25.44 -0.45
CA ILE A 157 -8.74 24.49 -1.57
C ILE A 157 -7.33 23.88 -1.67
N ASP A 158 -6.29 24.69 -1.51
CA ASP A 158 -4.88 24.26 -1.49
C ASP A 158 -4.63 23.20 -0.39
N GLN A 159 -5.19 23.40 0.79
CA GLN A 159 -5.08 22.50 1.93
C GLN A 159 -5.83 21.16 1.71
N ILE A 160 -6.99 21.22 1.06
CA ILE A 160 -7.72 20.00 0.69
C ILE A 160 -6.95 19.21 -0.37
N ILE A 161 -6.40 19.90 -1.38
CA ILE A 161 -5.59 19.25 -2.43
C ILE A 161 -4.36 18.58 -1.83
N ILE A 162 -3.60 19.28 -0.97
CA ILE A 162 -2.40 18.69 -0.36
C ILE A 162 -2.72 17.54 0.59
N LEU A 163 -3.89 17.55 1.27
CA LEU A 163 -4.35 16.41 2.06
C LEU A 163 -4.56 15.17 1.17
N VAL A 164 -5.29 15.33 0.06
CA VAL A 164 -5.55 14.23 -0.89
C VAL A 164 -4.25 13.72 -1.52
N ILE A 165 -3.34 14.62 -1.91
CA ILE A 165 -2.01 14.26 -2.44
C ILE A 165 -1.19 13.49 -1.40
N THR A 166 -1.20 13.95 -0.15
CA THR A 166 -0.49 13.28 0.96
C THR A 166 -1.02 11.85 1.16
N GLN A 167 -2.35 11.68 1.14
CA GLN A 167 -2.98 10.36 1.21
C GLN A 167 -2.63 9.49 0.00
N ALA A 168 -2.56 10.06 -1.20
CA ALA A 168 -2.24 9.33 -2.42
C ALA A 168 -0.78 8.86 -2.40
N ILE A 169 0.15 9.72 -1.99
CA ILE A 169 1.57 9.35 -1.80
C ILE A 169 1.70 8.23 -0.76
N SER A 170 0.98 8.31 0.36
CA SER A 170 0.95 7.25 1.37
C SER A 170 0.44 5.92 0.78
N MET A 171 -0.70 5.93 0.06
CA MET A 171 -1.24 4.74 -0.60
C MET A 171 -0.24 4.13 -1.58
N ILE A 172 0.37 4.96 -2.42
CA ILE A 172 1.33 4.52 -3.44
C ILE A 172 2.57 3.94 -2.76
N LEU A 173 3.10 4.61 -1.72
CA LEU A 173 4.24 4.15 -0.94
C LEU A 173 4.00 2.75 -0.37
N PHE A 174 2.92 2.54 0.38
CA PHE A 174 2.66 1.24 1.01
C PHE A 174 2.21 0.16 0.02
N SER A 175 1.72 0.54 -1.16
CA SER A 175 1.44 -0.40 -2.26
C SER A 175 2.71 -0.88 -2.95
N PHE A 176 3.73 -0.02 -3.07
CA PHE A 176 4.99 -0.32 -3.77
C PHE A 176 6.08 -0.87 -2.87
N TYR A 177 6.25 -0.32 -1.67
CA TYR A 177 7.42 -0.55 -0.84
C TYR A 177 7.67 -2.05 -0.58
N PHE A 178 6.65 -2.75 -0.09
CA PHE A 178 6.72 -4.18 0.14
C PHE A 178 6.83 -5.01 -1.13
N LEU A 179 6.31 -4.50 -2.25
CA LEU A 179 6.42 -5.16 -3.55
C LEU A 179 7.87 -5.08 -4.07
N TYR A 180 8.52 -3.92 -3.98
CA TYR A 180 9.92 -3.77 -4.39
C TYR A 180 10.87 -4.60 -3.53
N LEU A 181 10.70 -4.55 -2.20
CA LEU A 181 11.48 -5.41 -1.31
C LEU A 181 11.28 -6.90 -1.65
N TYR A 182 10.06 -7.29 -2.02
CA TYR A 182 9.78 -8.64 -2.48
C TYR A 182 10.56 -9.00 -3.75
N PHE A 183 10.50 -8.18 -4.80
CA PHE A 183 11.20 -8.46 -6.06
C PHE A 183 12.72 -8.37 -5.95
N LEU A 184 13.25 -7.48 -5.10
CA LEU A 184 14.69 -7.29 -4.92
C LEU A 184 15.31 -8.35 -4.01
N LEU A 185 14.66 -8.67 -2.90
CA LEU A 185 15.27 -9.47 -1.83
C LEU A 185 14.69 -10.87 -1.70
N GLN A 186 13.49 -11.09 -2.23
CA GLN A 186 12.70 -12.32 -2.07
C GLN A 186 12.76 -12.87 -0.63
N PRO A 187 12.11 -12.19 0.33
CA PRO A 187 12.27 -12.45 1.76
C PRO A 187 11.51 -13.68 2.27
N PHE A 188 10.69 -14.32 1.44
CA PHE A 188 9.80 -15.41 1.86
C PHE A 188 10.41 -16.77 1.48
N THR A 189 10.57 -17.64 2.48
CA THR A 189 11.06 -19.04 2.31
C THR A 189 9.90 -20.04 2.37
N GLU A 190 10.12 -21.26 1.86
CA GLU A 190 9.09 -22.31 1.82
C GLU A 190 8.57 -22.69 3.21
N GLY A 191 9.40 -22.57 4.25
CA GLY A 191 9.07 -22.92 5.63
C GLY A 191 8.51 -21.79 6.53
N LEU A 192 8.30 -20.58 6.01
CA LEU A 192 7.81 -19.41 6.78
C LEU A 192 8.68 -18.99 8.00
N LYS A 193 9.87 -19.56 8.20
CA LYS A 193 10.63 -19.44 9.46
C LYS A 193 11.48 -18.18 9.60
N SER A 194 11.87 -17.50 8.53
CA SER A 194 12.64 -16.26 8.66
C SER A 194 12.50 -15.36 7.43
N LYS A 195 12.24 -14.07 7.68
CA LYS A 195 12.45 -13.00 6.71
C LYS A 195 13.97 -12.80 6.55
N SER A 196 14.44 -12.44 5.36
CA SER A 196 15.86 -12.13 5.17
C SER A 196 16.29 -10.98 6.10
N ALA A 197 17.49 -11.05 6.68
CA ALA A 197 18.00 -10.00 7.58
C ALA A 197 17.94 -8.62 6.92
N MET A 198 18.29 -8.55 5.62
CA MET A 198 18.19 -7.32 4.81
C MET A 198 16.76 -6.77 4.72
N TYR A 199 15.75 -7.64 4.56
CA TYR A 199 14.36 -7.22 4.54
C TYR A 199 13.94 -6.62 5.89
N ASN A 200 14.33 -7.25 7.00
CA ASN A 200 14.01 -6.73 8.34
C ASN A 200 14.70 -5.39 8.59
N ILE A 201 15.97 -5.22 8.21
CA ILE A 201 16.72 -3.96 8.33
C ILE A 201 16.03 -2.85 7.54
N LEU A 202 15.71 -3.10 6.27
CA LEU A 202 15.07 -2.08 5.43
C LEU A 202 13.70 -1.69 5.95
N THR A 203 12.91 -2.68 6.37
CA THR A 203 11.59 -2.43 6.96
C THR A 203 11.73 -1.63 8.27
N PHE A 204 12.73 -1.96 9.10
CA PHE A 204 13.06 -1.21 10.31
C PHE A 204 13.48 0.24 10.01
N ILE A 205 14.26 0.50 8.97
CA ILE A 205 14.65 1.86 8.58
C ILE A 205 13.43 2.71 8.27
N ILE A 206 12.45 2.19 7.53
CA ILE A 206 11.20 2.93 7.28
C ILE A 206 10.42 3.19 8.58
N TYR A 207 10.38 2.23 9.50
CA TYR A 207 9.75 2.44 10.80
C TYR A 207 10.46 3.50 11.62
N TYR A 208 11.79 3.44 11.66
CA TYR A 208 12.59 4.39 12.37
C TYR A 208 12.44 5.80 11.79
N MET A 209 12.45 5.95 10.47
CA MET A 209 12.19 7.24 9.81
C MET A 209 10.79 7.78 10.13
N GLY A 210 9.76 6.94 10.07
CA GLY A 210 8.40 7.33 10.45
C GLY A 210 8.30 7.75 11.91
N TYR A 211 8.95 7.01 12.82
CA TYR A 211 9.00 7.33 14.25
C TYR A 211 9.76 8.63 14.53
N GLN A 212 10.87 8.87 13.83
CA GLN A 212 11.62 10.12 13.95
C GLN A 212 10.74 11.30 13.50
N LEU A 213 10.07 11.18 12.36
CA LEU A 213 9.12 12.21 11.92
C LEU A 213 7.98 12.43 12.93
N PHE A 214 7.49 11.37 13.58
CA PHE A 214 6.51 11.47 14.66
C PHE A 214 7.06 12.21 15.89
N THR A 215 8.30 11.91 16.30
CA THR A 215 8.96 12.57 17.44
C THR A 215 9.19 14.06 17.16
N PHE A 216 9.55 14.41 15.93
CA PHE A 216 9.70 15.78 15.47
C PHE A 216 8.39 16.47 15.10
N THR A 217 7.23 15.83 15.29
CA THR A 217 5.92 16.40 14.92
C THR A 217 5.65 17.73 15.62
N LYS A 218 6.20 17.99 16.82
CA LYS A 218 6.05 19.30 17.49
C LYS A 218 6.63 20.47 16.69
N SER A 219 7.66 20.21 15.88
CA SER A 219 8.41 21.19 15.08
C SER A 219 8.21 21.01 13.58
N ILE A 220 7.25 20.18 13.15
CA ILE A 220 7.05 19.92 11.72
C ILE A 220 6.39 21.13 11.05
N THR A 221 7.15 21.77 10.16
CA THR A 221 6.69 22.90 9.36
C THR A 221 6.25 22.41 7.97
N MET A 222 5.49 23.23 7.24
CA MET A 222 5.09 22.88 5.88
C MET A 222 6.25 22.59 4.93
N PRO A 223 7.34 23.39 4.91
CA PRO A 223 8.50 23.07 4.09
C PRO A 223 9.10 21.70 4.41
N ILE A 224 9.23 21.35 5.70
CA ILE A 224 9.78 20.05 6.12
C ILE A 224 8.87 18.91 5.63
N LEU A 225 7.55 19.07 5.78
CA LEU A 225 6.58 18.09 5.30
C LEU A 225 6.67 17.90 3.77
N LEU A 226 6.70 18.99 3.01
CA LEU A 226 6.81 18.94 1.55
C LEU A 226 8.12 18.27 1.10
N VAL A 227 9.24 18.60 1.73
CA VAL A 227 10.52 17.93 1.48
C VAL A 227 10.43 16.44 1.80
N SER A 228 9.79 16.05 2.92
CA SER A 228 9.62 14.65 3.27
C SER A 228 8.77 13.87 2.27
N LEU A 229 7.68 14.47 1.75
CA LEU A 229 6.87 13.90 0.68
C LEU A 229 7.67 13.77 -0.62
N GLY A 230 8.49 14.78 -0.94
CA GLY A 230 9.42 14.72 -2.08
C GLY A 230 10.42 13.58 -1.97
N ILE A 231 11.02 13.39 -0.78
CA ILE A 231 11.93 12.26 -0.50
C ILE A 231 11.22 10.92 -0.69
N ILE A 232 9.97 10.78 -0.24
CA ILE A 232 9.17 9.56 -0.45
C ILE A 232 8.99 9.28 -1.95
N VAL A 233 8.65 10.30 -2.75
CA VAL A 233 8.52 10.16 -4.20
C VAL A 233 9.85 9.73 -4.83
N VAL A 234 10.97 10.32 -4.40
CA VAL A 234 12.31 9.92 -4.86
C VAL A 234 12.61 8.46 -4.50
N ILE A 235 12.30 8.01 -3.27
CA ILE A 235 12.46 6.61 -2.85
C ILE A 235 11.63 5.66 -3.73
N LEU A 236 10.41 6.06 -4.09
CA LEU A 236 9.55 5.26 -4.98
C LEU A 236 10.15 5.12 -6.39
N ILE A 237 10.72 6.20 -6.94
CA ILE A 237 11.40 6.19 -8.24
C ILE A 237 12.66 5.32 -8.18
N ILE A 238 13.51 5.52 -7.15
CA ILE A 238 14.72 4.72 -6.95
C ILE A 238 14.37 3.24 -6.78
N GLY A 239 13.35 2.91 -6.01
CA GLY A 239 12.86 1.55 -5.83
C GLY A 239 12.40 0.90 -7.15
N TYR A 240 11.67 1.65 -7.99
CA TYR A 240 11.28 1.18 -9.32
C TYR A 240 12.49 0.87 -10.19
N LEU A 241 13.42 1.83 -10.30
CA LEU A 241 14.64 1.67 -11.08
C LEU A 241 15.49 0.50 -10.58
N ALA A 242 15.61 0.34 -9.27
CA ALA A 242 16.31 -0.77 -8.67
C ALA A 242 15.69 -2.12 -9.08
N VAL A 243 14.36 -2.25 -9.09
CA VAL A 243 13.70 -3.47 -9.55
C VAL A 243 13.99 -3.72 -11.03
N VAL A 244 13.92 -2.68 -11.87
CA VAL A 244 14.16 -2.79 -13.32
C VAL A 244 15.57 -3.26 -13.66
N VAL A 245 16.55 -2.91 -12.82
CA VAL A 245 17.97 -3.26 -13.01
C VAL A 245 18.35 -4.57 -12.32
N PHE A 246 17.93 -4.77 -11.06
CA PHE A 246 18.44 -5.83 -10.21
C PHE A 246 17.54 -7.06 -10.10
N ALA A 247 16.21 -6.91 -10.25
CA ALA A 247 15.30 -8.06 -10.09
C ALA A 247 15.60 -9.25 -11.03
N PRO A 248 16.03 -9.06 -12.29
CA PRO A 248 16.44 -10.19 -13.14
C PRO A 248 17.59 -11.04 -12.56
N LYS A 249 18.45 -10.42 -11.72
CA LYS A 249 19.57 -11.10 -11.08
C LYS A 249 19.17 -11.69 -9.72
N THR A 250 18.27 -11.06 -8.99
CA THR A 250 17.98 -11.39 -7.58
C THR A 250 16.67 -12.15 -7.34
N PHE A 251 15.74 -12.16 -8.31
CA PHE A 251 14.43 -12.81 -8.18
C PHE A 251 14.53 -14.33 -8.41
N ARG A 252 14.99 -15.04 -7.39
CA ARG A 252 15.18 -16.50 -7.38
C ARG A 252 14.78 -17.09 -6.02
N LEU A 253 14.17 -18.28 -6.05
CA LEU A 253 13.88 -19.03 -4.83
C LEU A 253 15.15 -19.19 -3.98
N LYS A 254 15.11 -18.68 -2.76
CA LYS A 254 16.14 -18.89 -1.75
C LYS A 254 15.74 -20.10 -0.92
N SER A 255 16.64 -21.09 -0.84
CA SER A 255 16.50 -22.27 0.02
C SER A 255 16.53 -21.86 1.49
#